data_AF-A0A352EDD6-F1
#
_entry.id   AF-A0A352EDD6-F1
#
_cell.length_a   1.000
_cell.length_b   1.000
_cell.length_c   1.000
_cell.angle_alpha   90.00
_cell.angle_beta   90.00
_cell.angle_gamma   90.00
#
_symmetry.space_group_name_H-M   'P 1'
#
loop_
_entity.id
_entity.type
_entity.pdbx_description
1 polymer ?
#
loop_
_entity_poly.entity_id
_entity_poly.type
_entity_poly.pdbx_seq_one_letter_code
_entity_poly.pdbx_strand_id
1 'polypeptide(L)'
;MVLGYEDDKLETKYPAFRNLVREYKEGILLFDLTQDEVWDKASQDSAGIFNHYEEIKSQFMWNDRLAYTYWVCEDVKVAKKISKWVSKEKLDKLNDLLGAENPLSIAVQSGTSQQKDDDVLSVLWNTSTGVYGPVSLTGGFGVIQVIDFMPSGPKALNEVKGLVIASYQDKLEQAWVKNLTAKFEVIVDDSVKKELFNTLD
;
A
#
# COMPACT_ATOMS: atom_id res chain seq x y z
N MET A 1 19.52 -12.21 50.26
CA MET A 1 19.04 -13.60 50.13
C MET A 1 17.66 -13.83 50.79
N VAL A 2 16.79 -12.80 50.80
CA VAL A 2 15.37 -12.91 51.23
C VAL A 2 14.46 -12.49 50.08
N LEU A 3 14.87 -11.47 49.30
CA LEU A 3 14.18 -11.02 48.08
C LEU A 3 13.99 -12.17 47.06
N GLY A 4 15.05 -12.89 46.68
CA GLY A 4 14.91 -14.02 45.74
C GLY A 4 14.04 -15.19 46.21
N TYR A 5 13.88 -15.39 47.53
CA TYR A 5 12.99 -16.42 48.08
C TYR A 5 11.52 -15.98 48.09
N GLU A 6 11.26 -14.68 48.28
CA GLU A 6 9.93 -14.11 48.13
C GLU A 6 9.52 -14.04 46.66
N ASP A 7 10.43 -13.68 45.76
CA ASP A 7 10.20 -13.64 44.31
C ASP A 7 9.77 -15.01 43.76
N ASP A 8 10.45 -16.10 44.14
CA ASP A 8 10.10 -17.48 43.73
C ASP A 8 8.71 -17.93 44.23
N LYS A 9 8.16 -17.28 45.26
CA LYS A 9 6.85 -17.60 45.83
C LYS A 9 5.74 -16.68 45.37
N LEU A 10 6.03 -15.60 44.63
CA LEU A 10 5.02 -14.63 44.17
C LEU A 10 3.93 -15.31 43.34
N GLU A 11 4.29 -16.21 42.43
CA GLU A 11 3.33 -16.97 41.64
C GLU A 11 2.48 -17.92 42.50
N THR A 12 3.05 -18.48 43.57
CA THR A 12 2.31 -19.36 44.49
C THR A 12 1.33 -18.58 45.36
N LYS A 13 1.78 -17.42 45.88
CA LYS A 13 1.02 -16.57 46.82
C LYS A 13 -0.03 -15.70 46.14
N TYR A 14 0.20 -15.28 44.89
CA TYR A 14 -0.66 -14.35 44.16
C TYR A 14 -1.10 -14.97 42.84
N PRO A 15 -2.29 -15.60 42.78
CA PRO A 15 -2.81 -16.23 41.56
C PRO A 15 -2.91 -15.28 40.37
N ALA A 16 -3.24 -14.00 40.59
CA ALA A 16 -3.28 -13.00 39.53
C ALA A 16 -1.89 -12.73 38.92
N PHE A 17 -0.85 -12.70 39.75
CA PHE A 17 0.53 -12.54 39.28
C PHE A 17 0.99 -13.77 38.50
N ARG A 18 0.67 -14.99 38.98
CA ARG A 18 0.93 -16.24 38.25
C ARG A 18 0.31 -16.23 36.86
N ASN A 19 -0.96 -15.83 36.77
CA ASN A 19 -1.66 -15.77 35.49
C ASN A 19 -0.99 -14.78 34.55
N LEU A 20 -0.62 -13.59 35.03
CA LEU A 20 0.08 -12.58 34.24
C LEU A 20 1.44 -13.09 33.71
N VAL A 21 2.25 -13.72 34.56
CA VAL A 21 3.54 -14.28 34.15
C VAL A 21 3.35 -15.40 33.13
N ARG A 22 2.34 -16.24 33.32
CA ARG A 22 1.99 -17.31 32.37
C ARG A 22 1.56 -16.74 31.03
N GLU A 23 0.66 -15.76 31.01
CA GLU A 23 0.20 -15.09 29.79
C GLU A 23 1.37 -14.48 29.01
N TYR A 24 2.31 -13.82 29.70
CA TYR A 24 3.50 -13.26 29.07
C TYR A 24 4.40 -14.34 28.45
N LYS A 25 4.63 -15.43 29.20
CA LYS A 25 5.44 -16.56 28.73
C LYS A 25 4.81 -17.25 27.51
N GLU A 26 3.50 -17.48 27.56
CA GLU A 26 2.74 -18.07 26.45
C GLU A 26 2.71 -17.14 25.24
N GLY A 27 2.58 -15.83 25.47
CA GLY A 27 2.64 -14.81 24.42
C GLY A 27 3.98 -14.78 23.69
N ILE A 28 5.11 -14.81 24.42
CA ILE A 28 6.44 -14.88 23.81
C ILE A 28 6.61 -16.19 23.04
N LEU A 29 6.19 -17.32 23.61
CA LEU A 29 6.32 -18.61 22.93
C LEU A 29 5.53 -18.64 21.62
N LEU A 30 4.30 -18.13 21.63
CA LEU A 30 3.48 -18.02 20.42
C LEU A 30 4.14 -17.10 19.39
N PHE A 31 4.67 -15.96 19.83
CA PHE A 31 5.39 -15.01 18.98
C PHE A 31 6.60 -15.69 18.31
N ASP A 32 7.48 -16.33 19.08
CA ASP A 32 8.68 -16.99 18.58
C ASP A 32 8.31 -18.09 17.56
N LEU A 33 7.31 -18.92 17.89
CA LEU A 33 6.83 -19.96 16.97
C LEU A 33 6.23 -19.37 15.70
N THR A 34 5.48 -18.27 15.79
CA THR A 34 4.88 -17.62 14.62
C THR A 34 5.95 -16.98 13.75
N GLN A 35 6.97 -16.39 14.36
CA GLN A 35 8.12 -15.84 13.64
C GLN A 35 8.82 -16.94 12.83
N ASP A 36 9.14 -18.07 13.46
CA ASP A 36 9.85 -19.17 12.81
C ASP A 36 8.97 -19.89 11.75
N GLU A 37 7.71 -20.16 12.07
CA GLU A 37 6.84 -20.99 11.23
C GLU A 37 6.13 -20.22 10.12
N VAL A 38 5.96 -18.91 10.26
CA VAL A 38 5.20 -18.08 9.31
C VAL A 38 6.05 -16.94 8.76
N TRP A 39 6.58 -16.05 9.60
CA TRP A 39 7.16 -14.79 9.12
C TRP A 39 8.51 -14.97 8.44
N ASP A 40 9.40 -15.76 9.02
CA ASP A 40 10.72 -16.03 8.46
C ASP A 40 10.62 -16.88 7.19
N LYS A 41 9.75 -17.89 7.19
CA LYS A 41 9.47 -18.69 5.99
C LYS A 41 8.91 -17.84 4.86
N ALA A 42 7.93 -16.99 5.15
CA ALA A 42 7.35 -16.10 4.14
C ALA A 42 8.38 -15.12 3.57
N SER A 43 9.22 -14.53 4.43
CA SER A 43 10.18 -13.50 4.00
C SER A 43 11.38 -14.05 3.21
N GLN A 44 11.76 -15.30 3.48
CA GLN A 44 12.91 -15.96 2.84
C GLN A 44 12.53 -16.73 1.56
N ASP A 45 11.25 -17.10 1.37
CA ASP A 45 10.80 -17.84 0.19
C ASP A 45 10.43 -16.91 -0.99
N SER A 46 11.44 -16.50 -1.76
CA SER A 46 11.23 -15.69 -2.96
C SER A 46 10.37 -16.37 -4.03
N ALA A 47 10.44 -17.71 -4.14
CA ALA A 47 9.68 -18.46 -5.13
C ALA A 47 8.21 -18.57 -4.73
N GLY A 48 7.95 -18.85 -3.45
CA GLY A 48 6.62 -18.84 -2.84
C GLY A 48 5.94 -17.48 -2.98
N ILE A 49 6.65 -16.38 -2.68
CA ILE A 49 6.13 -15.02 -2.87
C ILE A 49 5.73 -14.77 -4.33
N PHE A 50 6.59 -15.14 -5.29
CA PHE A 50 6.30 -14.94 -6.71
C PHE A 50 5.07 -15.74 -7.17
N ASN A 51 5.01 -17.02 -6.80
CA ASN A 51 3.87 -17.88 -7.15
C ASN A 51 2.57 -17.39 -6.51
N HIS A 52 2.63 -16.96 -5.23
CA HIS A 52 1.49 -16.40 -4.53
C HIS A 52 1.01 -15.10 -5.18
N TYR A 53 1.94 -14.23 -5.58
CA TYR A 53 1.61 -13.02 -6.35
C TYR A 53 0.90 -13.36 -7.66
N GLU A 54 1.36 -14.36 -8.41
CA GLU A 54 0.70 -14.76 -9.65
C GLU A 54 -0.76 -15.23 -9.43
N GLU A 55 -1.07 -15.83 -8.28
CA GLU A 55 -2.42 -16.22 -7.88
C GLU A 55 -3.30 -15.02 -7.51
N ILE A 56 -2.75 -14.00 -6.84
CA ILE A 56 -3.52 -12.88 -6.26
C ILE A 56 -3.37 -11.54 -7.00
N LYS A 57 -2.55 -11.46 -8.05
CA LYS A 57 -2.24 -10.19 -8.76
C LYS A 57 -3.47 -9.44 -9.26
N SER A 58 -4.58 -10.12 -9.51
CA SER A 58 -5.87 -9.52 -9.88
C SER A 58 -6.51 -8.69 -8.77
N GLN A 59 -6.11 -8.90 -7.51
CA GLN A 59 -6.54 -8.09 -6.36
C GLN A 59 -5.76 -6.77 -6.30
N PHE A 60 -4.57 -6.72 -6.91
CA PHE A 60 -3.69 -5.57 -6.93
C PHE A 60 -3.66 -4.97 -8.33
N MET A 61 -4.71 -4.25 -8.70
CA MET A 61 -4.82 -3.63 -10.02
C MET A 61 -4.57 -2.13 -9.97
N TRP A 62 -3.83 -1.64 -10.96
CA TRP A 62 -3.91 -0.25 -11.38
C TRP A 62 -5.21 -0.06 -12.17
N ASN A 63 -5.93 1.02 -11.88
CA ASN A 63 -6.90 1.57 -12.84
C ASN A 63 -6.14 2.17 -14.03
N ASP A 64 -6.85 2.59 -15.06
CA ASP A 64 -6.25 3.33 -16.17
C ASP A 64 -5.44 4.52 -15.63
N ARG A 65 -4.23 4.66 -16.16
CA ARG A 65 -3.23 5.67 -15.76
C ARG A 65 -2.84 6.52 -16.95
N LEU A 66 -2.59 7.79 -16.68
CA LEU A 66 -2.20 8.76 -17.71
C LEU A 66 -0.92 9.45 -17.26
N ALA A 67 0.12 9.36 -18.08
CA ALA A 67 1.34 10.13 -17.91
C ALA A 67 1.14 11.52 -18.52
N TYR A 68 1.34 12.56 -17.72
CA TYR A 68 1.11 13.93 -18.15
C TYR A 68 2.21 14.88 -17.67
N THR A 69 2.34 15.96 -18.43
CA THR A 69 2.91 17.21 -17.95
C THR A 69 1.87 18.29 -18.09
N TYR A 70 1.63 19.06 -17.04
CA TYR A 70 0.78 20.23 -17.10
C TYR A 70 1.55 21.49 -16.71
N TRP A 71 1.15 22.58 -17.36
CA TRP A 71 1.66 23.92 -17.14
C TRP A 71 0.49 24.82 -16.76
N VAL A 72 0.64 25.60 -15.70
CA VAL A 72 -0.30 26.67 -15.32
C VAL A 72 0.43 28.00 -15.37
N CYS A 73 -0.14 28.96 -16.08
CA CYS A 73 0.40 30.31 -16.17
C CYS A 73 -0.70 31.37 -16.09
N GLU A 74 -0.35 32.58 -15.66
CA GLU A 74 -1.31 33.68 -15.53
C GLU A 74 -1.73 34.27 -16.89
N ASP A 75 -0.83 34.32 -17.87
CA ASP A 75 -1.08 34.91 -19.19
C ASP A 75 -1.45 33.88 -20.26
N VAL A 76 -2.60 34.07 -20.91
CA VAL A 76 -3.08 33.24 -22.03
C VAL A 76 -2.11 33.22 -23.22
N LYS A 77 -1.32 34.28 -23.44
CA LYS A 77 -0.33 34.34 -24.53
C LYS A 77 0.82 33.38 -24.27
N VAL A 78 1.24 33.27 -23.01
CA VAL A 78 2.26 32.32 -22.56
C VAL A 78 1.71 30.89 -22.72
N ALA A 79 0.49 30.63 -22.26
CA ALA A 79 -0.18 29.33 -22.45
C ALA A 79 -0.24 28.91 -23.94
N LYS A 80 -0.60 29.84 -24.84
CA LYS A 80 -0.63 29.57 -26.29
C LYS A 80 0.76 29.27 -26.87
N LYS A 81 1.82 29.94 -26.38
CA LYS A 81 3.21 29.65 -26.79
C LYS A 81 3.63 28.26 -26.32
N ILE A 82 3.35 27.92 -25.06
CA ILE A 82 3.64 26.60 -24.47
C ILE A 82 2.96 25.51 -25.30
N SER A 83 1.64 25.60 -25.49
CA SER A 83 0.87 24.63 -26.30
C SER A 83 1.46 24.45 -27.71
N LYS A 84 1.85 25.55 -28.37
CA LYS A 84 2.46 25.52 -29.71
C LYS A 84 3.86 24.90 -29.76
N TRP A 85 4.68 25.05 -28.73
CA TRP A 85 6.05 24.52 -28.73
C TRP A 85 6.10 23.07 -28.26
N VAL A 86 5.27 22.71 -27.28
CA VAL A 86 5.12 21.31 -26.84
C VAL A 86 4.56 20.46 -27.98
N SER A 87 3.53 20.93 -28.70
CA SER A 87 2.99 20.21 -29.87
C SER A 87 3.96 20.08 -31.05
N LYS A 88 5.04 20.86 -31.06
CA LYS A 88 6.09 20.81 -32.09
C LYS A 88 7.40 20.21 -31.58
N GLU A 89 7.39 19.62 -30.39
CA GLU A 89 8.56 19.02 -29.72
C GLU A 89 9.77 19.98 -29.62
N LYS A 90 9.52 21.29 -29.52
CA LYS A 90 10.58 22.31 -29.41
C LYS A 90 10.96 22.55 -27.96
N LEU A 91 11.56 21.53 -27.33
CA LEU A 91 11.94 21.55 -25.91
C LEU A 91 12.93 22.68 -25.59
N ASP A 92 13.87 22.98 -26.48
CA ASP A 92 14.84 24.08 -26.26
C ASP A 92 14.13 25.43 -26.08
N LYS A 93 13.15 25.73 -26.95
CA LYS A 93 12.38 26.99 -26.88
C LYS A 93 11.45 27.05 -25.68
N LEU A 94 10.93 25.89 -25.27
CA LEU A 94 10.13 25.78 -24.06
C LEU A 94 11.00 26.09 -22.83
N ASN A 95 12.18 25.49 -22.74
CA ASN A 95 13.13 25.71 -21.65
C ASN A 95 13.62 27.16 -21.60
N ASP A 96 13.90 27.78 -22.76
CA ASP A 96 14.27 29.20 -22.83
C ASP A 96 13.17 30.11 -22.30
N LEU A 97 11.89 29.81 -22.60
CA LEU A 97 10.76 30.58 -22.06
C LEU A 97 10.55 30.32 -20.58
N LEU A 98 10.62 29.07 -20.13
CA LEU A 98 10.51 28.73 -18.72
C LEU A 98 11.65 29.36 -17.89
N GLY A 99 12.83 29.52 -18.48
CA GLY A 99 13.98 30.16 -17.85
C GLY A 99 13.98 31.70 -17.93
N ALA A 100 13.31 32.29 -18.92
CA ALA A 100 13.16 33.74 -19.06
C ALA A 100 11.98 34.30 -18.25
N GLU A 101 10.97 33.47 -17.99
CA GLU A 101 9.81 33.80 -17.16
C GLU A 101 10.14 33.61 -15.66
N ASN A 102 9.38 34.28 -14.79
CA ASN A 102 9.59 34.14 -13.35
C ASN A 102 9.19 32.70 -12.93
N PRO A 103 9.99 31.98 -12.12
CA PRO A 103 9.62 30.66 -11.61
C PRO A 103 8.24 30.62 -10.90
N LEU A 104 7.75 31.76 -10.43
CA LEU A 104 6.41 31.91 -9.83
C LEU A 104 5.29 32.16 -10.84
N SER A 105 5.59 32.55 -12.09
CA SER A 105 4.57 32.85 -13.11
C SER A 105 4.14 31.63 -13.94
N ILE A 106 4.96 30.56 -13.94
CA ILE A 106 4.64 29.30 -14.61
C ILE A 106 4.89 28.12 -13.66
N ALA A 107 3.81 27.48 -13.22
CA ALA A 107 3.89 26.23 -12.47
C ALA A 107 3.92 25.05 -13.45
N VAL A 108 4.90 24.16 -13.30
CA VAL A 108 5.01 22.93 -14.08
C VAL A 108 4.92 21.75 -13.14
N GLN A 109 4.05 20.80 -13.44
CA GLN A 109 4.02 19.53 -12.74
C GLN A 109 3.85 18.40 -13.74
N SER A 110 4.65 17.35 -13.54
CA SER A 110 4.60 16.12 -14.30
C SER A 110 4.33 14.97 -13.35
N GLY A 111 3.60 13.97 -13.83
CA GLY A 111 3.28 12.82 -13.01
C GLY A 111 2.48 11.77 -13.75
N THR A 112 2.07 10.76 -13.00
CA THR A 112 1.11 9.76 -13.43
C THR A 112 -0.09 9.85 -12.50
N SER A 113 -1.26 10.13 -13.07
CA SER A 113 -2.54 10.12 -12.32
C SER A 113 -3.26 8.81 -12.58
N GLN A 114 -4.09 8.34 -11.65
CA GLN A 114 -5.13 7.35 -11.95
C GLN A 114 -6.45 8.04 -12.29
N GLN A 115 -7.33 7.34 -13.01
CA GLN A 115 -8.63 7.85 -13.45
C GLN A 115 -9.53 8.43 -12.35
N LYS A 116 -9.32 8.02 -11.09
CA LYS A 116 -10.17 8.42 -9.96
C LYS A 116 -9.55 9.49 -9.06
N ASP A 117 -8.35 9.98 -9.39
CA ASP A 117 -7.61 10.88 -8.50
C ASP A 117 -7.90 12.37 -8.78
N ASP A 118 -8.33 12.73 -10.00
CA ASP A 118 -8.49 14.14 -10.40
C ASP A 118 -9.64 14.36 -11.40
N ASP A 119 -10.61 15.19 -11.00
CA ASP A 119 -11.79 15.56 -11.81
C ASP A 119 -11.41 16.37 -13.06
N VAL A 120 -10.31 17.13 -13.04
CA VAL A 120 -9.87 17.95 -14.19
C VAL A 120 -9.35 17.06 -15.33
N LEU A 121 -8.75 15.93 -14.97
CA LEU A 121 -8.22 14.95 -15.92
C LEU A 121 -9.31 14.01 -16.44
N SER A 122 -10.50 13.98 -15.83
CA SER A 122 -11.65 13.13 -16.25
C SER A 122 -11.93 13.21 -17.77
N VAL A 123 -11.78 14.41 -18.34
CA VAL A 123 -12.03 14.70 -19.76
C VAL A 123 -10.93 14.19 -20.68
N LEU A 124 -9.73 13.93 -20.15
CA LEU A 124 -8.54 13.54 -20.91
C LEU A 124 -8.36 12.02 -21.05
N TRP A 125 -9.11 11.20 -20.30
CA TRP A 125 -8.99 9.74 -20.31
C TRP A 125 -9.43 9.07 -21.62
N ASN A 126 -10.28 9.73 -22.40
CA ASN A 126 -10.76 9.22 -23.71
C ASN A 126 -10.02 9.86 -24.89
N THR A 127 -8.90 10.52 -24.64
CA THR A 127 -8.14 11.25 -25.67
C THR A 127 -6.83 10.56 -26.00
N SER A 128 -6.41 10.67 -27.26
CA SER A 128 -5.09 10.22 -27.72
C SER A 128 -3.96 11.02 -27.04
N THR A 129 -2.74 10.49 -27.08
CA THR A 129 -1.55 11.27 -26.72
C THR A 129 -1.49 12.58 -27.51
N GLY A 130 -1.15 13.69 -26.85
CA GLY A 130 -1.19 15.00 -27.47
C GLY A 130 -1.23 16.15 -26.48
N VAL A 131 -1.28 17.37 -27.01
CA VAL A 131 -1.33 18.60 -26.22
C VAL A 131 -2.74 19.19 -26.25
N TYR A 132 -3.29 19.44 -25.07
CA TYR A 132 -4.63 19.93 -24.84
C TYR A 132 -4.59 21.28 -24.12
N GLY A 133 -5.47 22.20 -24.52
CA GLY A 133 -5.55 23.57 -23.98
C GLY A 133 -5.07 24.64 -24.96
N PRO A 134 -5.06 25.92 -24.55
CA PRO A 134 -5.21 26.39 -23.16
C PRO A 134 -6.63 26.23 -22.61
N VAL A 135 -6.76 25.80 -21.36
CA VAL A 135 -8.01 25.73 -20.59
C VAL A 135 -7.99 26.82 -19.52
N SER A 136 -9.09 27.56 -19.35
CA SER A 136 -9.20 28.55 -18.28
C SER A 136 -9.42 27.85 -16.94
N LEU A 137 -8.58 28.15 -15.95
CA LEU A 137 -8.65 27.65 -14.58
C LEU A 137 -8.91 28.84 -13.63
N THR A 138 -9.39 28.57 -12.42
CA THR A 138 -9.75 29.61 -11.42
C THR A 138 -8.59 30.55 -11.07
N GLY A 139 -7.33 30.16 -11.33
CA GLY A 139 -6.12 30.95 -11.09
C GLY A 139 -5.23 31.18 -12.31
N GLY A 140 -5.72 31.00 -13.54
CA GLY A 140 -4.92 31.24 -14.75
C GLY A 140 -5.32 30.36 -15.95
N PHE A 141 -4.34 29.99 -16.77
CA PHE A 141 -4.51 29.15 -17.95
C PHE A 141 -3.67 27.88 -17.85
N GLY A 142 -4.32 26.73 -17.99
CA GLY A 142 -3.69 25.41 -17.98
C GLY A 142 -3.44 24.87 -19.39
N VAL A 143 -2.28 24.26 -19.61
CA VAL A 143 -1.98 23.45 -20.79
C VAL A 143 -1.57 22.06 -20.30
N ILE A 144 -2.13 21.00 -20.89
CA ILE A 144 -1.85 19.63 -20.47
C ILE A 144 -1.34 18.86 -21.68
N GLN A 145 -0.18 18.23 -21.55
CA GLN A 145 0.32 17.25 -22.50
C GLN A 145 0.08 15.85 -21.94
N VAL A 146 -0.68 15.05 -22.68
CA VAL A 146 -0.81 13.61 -22.48
C VAL A 146 0.36 12.94 -23.20
N ILE A 147 1.27 12.36 -22.43
CA ILE A 147 2.50 11.73 -22.93
C ILE A 147 2.21 10.28 -23.31
N ASP A 148 1.57 9.54 -22.40
CA ASP A 148 1.29 8.11 -22.59
C ASP A 148 0.02 7.70 -21.84
N PHE A 149 -0.67 6.69 -22.39
CA PHE A 149 -1.83 6.06 -21.79
C PHE A 149 -1.47 4.63 -21.35
N MET A 150 -1.55 4.39 -20.05
CA MET A 150 -1.25 3.11 -19.43
C MET A 150 -2.59 2.44 -19.05
N PRO A 151 -3.06 1.43 -19.80
CA PRO A 151 -4.30 0.74 -19.47
C PRO A 151 -4.20 0.07 -18.10
N SER A 152 -5.36 -0.18 -17.49
CA SER A 152 -5.48 -0.95 -16.26
C SER A 152 -4.77 -2.29 -16.35
N GLY A 153 -4.09 -2.66 -15.28
CA GLY A 153 -3.25 -3.85 -15.25
C GLY A 153 -2.76 -4.16 -13.84
N PRO A 154 -2.26 -5.39 -13.60
CA PRO A 154 -1.74 -5.77 -12.30
C PRO A 154 -0.54 -4.90 -11.92
N LYS A 155 -0.50 -4.45 -10.67
CA LYS A 155 0.64 -3.75 -10.08
C LYS A 155 1.84 -4.70 -10.05
N ALA A 156 3.02 -4.21 -10.41
CA ALA A 156 4.20 -5.06 -10.43
C ALA A 156 4.55 -5.55 -9.00
N LEU A 157 5.10 -6.76 -8.89
CA LEU A 157 5.42 -7.38 -7.60
C LEU A 157 6.28 -6.48 -6.70
N ASN A 158 7.22 -5.73 -7.27
CA ASN A 158 8.05 -4.79 -6.52
C ASN A 158 7.25 -3.63 -5.90
N GLU A 159 6.13 -3.21 -6.50
CA GLU A 159 5.24 -2.15 -6.00
C GLU A 159 4.37 -2.64 -4.83
N VAL A 160 4.04 -3.94 -4.82
CA VAL A 160 3.12 -4.54 -3.83
C VAL A 160 3.78 -5.61 -2.96
N LYS A 161 5.12 -5.70 -2.97
CA LYS A 161 5.86 -6.80 -2.32
C LYS A 161 5.48 -6.99 -0.85
N GLY A 162 5.38 -5.90 -0.08
CA GLY A 162 5.01 -5.97 1.35
C GLY A 162 3.60 -6.54 1.57
N LEU A 163 2.65 -6.14 0.71
CA LEU A 163 1.26 -6.63 0.78
C LEU A 163 1.17 -8.10 0.36
N VAL A 164 1.94 -8.50 -0.66
CA VAL A 164 2.03 -9.90 -1.09
C VAL A 164 2.66 -10.76 0.01
N ILE A 165 3.72 -10.28 0.67
CA ILE A 165 4.35 -11.00 1.79
C ILE A 165 3.34 -11.17 2.94
N ALA A 166 2.61 -10.12 3.32
CA ALA A 166 1.59 -10.22 4.35
C ALA A 166 0.50 -11.24 3.99
N SER A 167 -0.03 -11.18 2.76
CA SER A 167 -1.00 -12.17 2.28
C SER A 167 -0.43 -13.59 2.23
N TYR A 168 0.87 -13.73 1.94
CA TYR A 168 1.54 -15.03 1.95
C TYR A 168 1.74 -15.58 3.36
N GLN A 169 2.04 -14.70 4.34
CA GLN A 169 2.05 -15.05 5.75
C GLN A 169 0.68 -15.61 6.19
N ASP A 170 -0.42 -14.96 5.81
CA ASP A 170 -1.78 -15.45 6.11
C ASP A 170 -2.01 -16.86 5.55
N LYS A 171 -1.53 -17.14 4.32
CA LYS A 171 -1.63 -18.46 3.69
C LYS A 171 -0.83 -19.51 4.45
N LEU A 172 0.38 -19.19 4.89
CA LEU A 172 1.23 -20.08 5.68
C LEU A 172 0.64 -20.32 7.08
N GLU A 173 0.12 -19.29 7.73
CA GLU A 173 -0.53 -19.39 9.04
C GLU A 173 -1.76 -20.31 8.98
N GLN A 174 -2.63 -20.13 7.99
CA GLN A 174 -3.79 -21.01 7.79
C GLN A 174 -3.37 -22.47 7.57
N ALA A 175 -2.30 -22.70 6.81
CA ALA A 175 -1.75 -24.03 6.60
C ALA A 175 -1.16 -24.62 7.89
N TRP A 176 -0.47 -23.80 8.68
CA TRP A 176 0.13 -24.18 9.95
C TRP A 176 -0.94 -24.55 10.99
N VAL A 177 -1.94 -23.69 11.20
CA VAL A 177 -3.08 -23.95 12.10
C VAL A 177 -3.78 -25.24 11.70
N LYS A 178 -4.07 -25.43 10.40
CA LYS A 178 -4.71 -26.65 9.90
C LYS A 178 -3.88 -27.90 10.23
N ASN A 179 -2.56 -27.83 10.12
CA ASN A 179 -1.66 -28.93 10.49
C ASN A 179 -1.70 -29.21 12.00
N LEU A 180 -1.63 -28.17 12.83
CA LEU A 180 -1.72 -28.31 14.29
C LEU A 180 -3.04 -28.95 14.72
N THR A 181 -4.17 -28.50 14.18
CA THR A 181 -5.49 -29.06 14.48
C THR A 181 -5.63 -30.52 14.04
N ALA A 182 -4.95 -30.92 12.95
CA ALA A 182 -4.95 -32.31 12.52
C ALA A 182 -4.05 -33.19 13.41
N LYS A 183 -2.97 -32.62 13.95
CA LYS A 183 -1.99 -33.34 14.79
C LYS A 183 -2.44 -33.48 16.24
N PHE A 184 -3.14 -32.48 16.76
CA PHE A 184 -3.57 -32.41 18.15
C PHE A 184 -5.09 -32.43 18.21
N GLU A 185 -5.64 -33.47 18.83
CA GLU A 185 -7.07 -33.56 19.05
C GLU A 185 -7.54 -32.47 20.01
N VAL A 186 -8.48 -31.66 19.57
CA VAL A 186 -9.09 -30.60 20.38
C VAL A 186 -10.48 -31.05 20.79
N ILE A 187 -10.64 -31.41 22.06
CA ILE A 187 -11.93 -31.77 22.66
C ILE A 187 -12.46 -30.55 23.39
N VAL A 188 -13.63 -30.05 22.96
CA VAL A 188 -14.32 -28.93 23.60
C VAL A 188 -15.54 -29.45 24.32
N ASP A 189 -15.61 -29.22 25.63
CA ASP A 189 -16.84 -29.45 26.38
C ASP A 189 -17.77 -28.24 26.24
N ASP A 190 -18.74 -28.35 25.33
CA ASP A 190 -19.70 -27.28 25.05
C ASP A 190 -20.61 -26.95 26.24
N SER A 191 -20.79 -27.87 27.19
CA SER A 191 -21.62 -27.64 28.39
C SER A 191 -20.88 -26.73 29.35
N VAL A 192 -19.63 -27.07 29.67
CA VAL A 192 -18.75 -26.26 30.53
C VAL A 192 -18.48 -24.90 29.87
N LYS A 193 -18.26 -24.87 28.56
CA LYS A 193 -18.06 -23.63 27.81
C LYS A 193 -19.25 -22.68 28.00
N LYS A 194 -20.48 -23.13 27.73
CA LYS A 194 -21.69 -22.30 27.86
C LYS A 194 -21.89 -21.78 29.29
N GLU A 195 -21.66 -22.64 30.28
CA GLU A 195 -21.74 -22.24 31.69
C GLU A 195 -20.74 -21.12 32.02
N LEU A 196 -19.50 -21.25 31.55
CA LEU A 196 -18.43 -20.28 31.79
C LEU A 196 -18.70 -18.93 31.12
N PHE A 197 -19.23 -18.92 29.89
CA PHE A 197 -19.58 -17.67 29.20
C PHE A 197 -20.78 -16.95 29.86
N ASN A 198 -21.76 -17.68 30.40
CA ASN A 198 -22.88 -17.08 31.12
C ASN A 198 -22.46 -16.42 32.45
N THR A 199 -21.31 -16.78 33.02
CA THR A 199 -20.77 -16.16 34.24
C THR A 199 -19.95 -14.88 34.00
N LEU A 200 -19.72 -14.53 32.73
CA LEU A 200 -18.96 -13.35 32.31
C LEU A 200 -19.86 -12.17 31.90
N ASP A 201 -21.16 -12.40 31.72
CA ASP A 201 -22.22 -11.37 31.56
C ASP A 201 -22.78 -10.93 32.92
#